data_AF-A0A933LB68-F1
#
_entry.id   AF-A0A933LB68-F1
#
_cell.length_a   1.000
_cell.length_b   1.000
_cell.length_c   1.000
_cell.angle_alpha   90.00
_cell.angle_beta   90.00
_cell.angle_gamma   90.00
#
_symmetry.space_group_name_H-M   'P 1'
#
loop_
_entity.id
_entity.type
_entity.pdbx_description
1 polymer ?
#
loop_
_entity_poly.entity_id
_entity_poly.type
_entity_poly.pdbx_seq_one_letter_code
_entity_poly.pdbx_strand_id
1 'polypeptide(L)'
;MDKDNETFREKRLREEDEEEKNKKDEEDLLKRVGPKKVGMITGSTEKVNELIHNIEPLIEQINNLYNMFFSGAEKLPPTEKRNLLESYVNQLRLMSKPTSAIQFRCNTLEAYYLTHRDRWDKLMRDMEAGKIRKLANIKK
;
A
#
# COMPACT_ATOMS: atom_id res chain seq x y z
N MET A 1 46.66 43.34 41.21
CA MET A 1 45.34 42.84 40.80
C MET A 1 45.38 42.69 39.29
N ASP A 2 44.56 41.77 38.74
CA ASP A 2 44.12 41.74 37.34
C ASP A 2 45.01 41.08 36.27
N LYS A 3 45.52 39.85 36.52
CA LYS A 3 45.88 38.92 35.42
C LYS A 3 44.84 37.82 35.21
N ASP A 4 44.01 37.54 36.22
CA ASP A 4 43.03 36.46 36.15
C ASP A 4 41.77 36.87 35.36
N ASN A 5 41.43 38.16 35.30
CA ASN A 5 40.24 38.66 34.59
C ASN A 5 40.39 38.64 33.06
N GLU A 6 41.62 38.69 32.56
CA GLU A 6 41.94 38.70 31.12
C GLU A 6 41.78 37.29 30.53
N THR A 7 42.26 36.27 31.25
CA THR A 7 42.18 34.86 30.87
C THR A 7 40.74 34.35 30.77
N PHE A 8 39.85 34.78 31.66
CA PHE A 8 38.42 34.42 31.61
C PHE A 8 37.68 35.09 30.43
N ARG A 9 38.09 36.29 30.03
CA ARG A 9 37.51 36.97 28.85
C ARG A 9 37.95 36.32 27.55
N GLU A 10 39.22 35.96 27.42
CA GLU A 10 39.73 35.23 26.25
C GLU A 10 39.13 33.84 26.12
N LYS A 11 38.93 33.14 27.25
CA LYS A 11 38.28 31.83 27.26
C LYS A 11 36.82 31.93 26.82
N ARG A 12 36.10 32.96 27.28
CA ARG A 12 34.71 33.21 26.89
C ARG A 12 34.58 33.59 25.42
N LEU A 13 35.47 34.43 24.90
CA LEU A 13 35.52 34.78 23.47
C LEU A 13 35.78 33.56 22.59
N ARG A 14 36.64 32.64 23.03
CA ARG A 14 36.92 31.39 22.30
C ARG A 14 35.73 30.42 22.34
N GLU A 15 35.05 30.32 23.48
CA GLU A 15 33.82 29.54 23.62
C GLU A 15 32.70 30.10 22.72
N GLU A 16 32.55 31.43 22.64
CA GLU A 16 31.58 32.10 21.77
C GLU A 16 31.89 31.87 20.27
N ASP A 17 33.16 31.97 19.85
CA ASP A 17 33.59 31.67 18.47
C ASP A 17 33.37 30.19 18.09
N GLU A 18 33.61 29.27 19.03
CA GLU A 18 33.35 27.85 18.83
C GLU A 18 31.85 27.55 18.73
N GLU A 19 31.01 28.21 19.54
CA GLU A 19 29.55 28.10 19.46
C GLU A 19 28.99 28.66 18.15
N GLU A 20 29.48 29.81 17.68
CA GLU A 20 29.06 30.39 16.40
C GLU A 20 29.43 29.49 15.23
N LYS A 21 30.64 28.91 15.26
CA LYS A 21 31.08 27.96 14.23
C LYS A 21 30.21 26.71 14.23
N ASN A 22 29.89 26.17 15.40
CA ASN A 22 29.06 24.97 15.54
C ASN A 22 27.61 25.23 15.06
N LYS A 23 27.03 26.39 15.40
CA LYS A 23 25.70 26.81 14.89
C LYS A 23 25.69 26.96 13.38
N LYS A 24 26.76 27.53 12.80
CA LYS A 24 26.89 27.72 11.35
C LYS A 24 27.03 26.39 10.63
N ASP A 25 27.78 25.44 11.20
CA ASP A 25 27.94 24.09 10.66
C ASP A 25 26.62 23.29 10.75
N GLU A 26 25.86 23.45 11.83
CA GLU A 26 24.51 22.87 12.01
C GLU A 26 23.50 23.46 11.01
N GLU A 27 23.50 24.77 10.81
CA GLU A 27 22.66 25.45 9.84
C GLU A 27 22.99 25.04 8.39
N ASP A 28 24.27 24.87 8.07
CA ASP A 28 24.74 24.43 6.74
C ASP A 28 24.41 22.94 6.49
N LEU A 29 24.45 22.10 7.52
CA LEU A 29 23.95 20.72 7.48
C LEU A 29 22.44 20.68 7.21
N LEU A 30 21.65 21.53 7.88
CA LEU A 30 20.20 21.63 7.67
C LEU A 30 19.84 22.11 6.26
N LYS A 31 20.64 23.01 5.66
CA LYS A 31 20.46 23.48 4.27
C LYS A 31 20.82 22.42 3.22
N ARG A 32 21.80 21.56 3.50
CA ARG A 32 22.21 20.45 2.61
C ARG A 32 21.19 19.32 2.59
N VAL A 33 20.52 19.06 3.72
CA VAL A 33 19.37 18.16 3.77
C VAL A 33 18.15 18.92 3.25
N GLY A 34 18.06 19.09 1.93
CA GLY A 34 16.90 19.71 1.28
C GLY A 34 15.58 19.10 1.78
N PRO A 35 14.46 19.83 1.69
CA PRO A 35 13.19 19.40 2.27
C PRO A 35 12.88 17.98 1.81
N LYS A 36 12.95 17.05 2.76
CA LYS A 36 12.65 15.65 2.56
C LYS A 36 11.28 15.60 1.88
N LYS A 37 11.18 15.01 0.67
CA LYS A 37 9.92 14.71 -0.07
C LYS A 37 8.95 13.78 0.71
N VAL A 38 9.12 13.66 2.02
CA VAL A 38 8.37 12.80 2.92
C VAL A 38 6.89 13.17 2.90
N GLY A 39 6.53 14.46 2.83
CA GLY A 39 5.13 14.88 2.81
C GLY A 39 4.32 14.51 1.55
N MET A 40 4.97 14.26 0.41
CA MET A 40 4.29 13.81 -0.82
C MET A 40 4.25 12.28 -0.94
N ILE A 41 5.21 11.60 -0.31
CA ILE A 41 5.31 10.13 -0.29
C ILE A 41 4.29 9.51 0.67
N THR A 42 3.99 10.19 1.79
CA THR A 42 3.01 9.73 2.79
C THR A 42 1.61 9.59 2.18
N GLY A 43 1.13 10.63 1.49
CA GLY A 43 -0.21 10.62 0.86
C GLY A 43 -0.37 9.55 -0.23
N SER A 44 0.69 9.20 -0.96
CA SER A 44 0.66 8.09 -1.93
C SER A 44 0.68 6.73 -1.24
N THR A 45 1.39 6.61 -0.12
CA THR A 45 1.49 5.38 0.67
C THR A 45 0.19 5.03 1.37
N GLU A 46 -0.45 6.03 1.99
CA GLU A 46 -1.73 5.87 2.71
C GLU A 46 -2.82 5.36 1.77
N LYS A 47 -2.97 5.99 0.59
CA LYS A 47 -3.92 5.54 -0.43
C LYS A 47 -3.67 4.12 -0.92
N VAL A 48 -2.41 3.71 -1.10
CA VAL A 48 -2.08 2.33 -1.45
C VAL A 48 -2.51 1.37 -0.35
N ASN A 49 -2.25 1.71 0.92
CA ASN A 49 -2.67 0.89 2.05
C ASN A 49 -4.19 0.77 2.14
N GLU A 50 -4.94 1.85 1.93
CA GLU A 50 -6.41 1.83 1.89
C GLU A 50 -6.92 0.88 0.81
N LEU A 51 -6.38 0.96 -0.42
CA LEU A 51 -6.76 0.05 -1.49
C LEU A 51 -6.45 -1.41 -1.13
N ILE A 52 -5.28 -1.69 -0.55
CA ILE A 52 -4.93 -3.04 -0.09
C ILE A 52 -5.97 -3.55 0.93
N HIS A 53 -6.34 -2.71 1.90
CA HIS A 53 -7.34 -3.07 2.92
C HIS A 53 -8.75 -3.28 2.35
N ASN A 54 -9.09 -2.64 1.24
CA ASN A 54 -10.40 -2.77 0.60
C ASN A 54 -10.49 -3.95 -0.37
N ILE A 55 -9.41 -4.27 -1.07
CA ILE A 55 -9.39 -5.32 -2.11
C ILE A 55 -9.53 -6.72 -1.51
N GLU A 56 -8.80 -7.01 -0.43
CA GLU A 56 -8.80 -8.35 0.19
C GLU A 56 -10.20 -8.81 0.65
N PRO A 57 -10.98 -8.05 1.44
CA PRO A 57 -12.33 -8.46 1.81
C PRO A 57 -13.29 -8.51 0.61
N LEU A 58 -13.06 -7.70 -0.42
CA LEU A 58 -13.86 -7.73 -1.63
C LEU A 58 -13.63 -9.02 -2.44
N ILE A 59 -12.40 -9.53 -2.49
CA ILE A 59 -12.08 -10.84 -3.09
C ILE A 59 -12.88 -11.95 -2.39
N GLU A 60 -12.87 -11.98 -1.05
CA GLU A 60 -13.62 -12.96 -0.27
C GLU A 60 -15.14 -12.85 -0.51
N GLN A 61 -15.66 -11.62 -0.53
CA GLN A 61 -17.08 -11.40 -0.80
C GLN A 61 -17.49 -11.94 -2.18
N ILE A 62 -16.68 -11.68 -3.21
CA ILE A 62 -16.93 -12.17 -4.57
C ILE A 62 -16.78 -13.69 -4.64
N ASN A 63 -15.80 -14.27 -3.94
CA ASN A 63 -15.63 -15.71 -3.85
C ASN A 63 -16.87 -16.39 -3.27
N ASN A 64 -17.43 -15.84 -2.19
CA ASN A 64 -18.66 -16.34 -1.57
C ASN A 64 -19.87 -16.23 -2.51
N LEU A 65 -20.01 -15.13 -3.25
CA LEU A 65 -21.08 -14.96 -4.23
C LEU A 65 -20.96 -15.95 -5.39
N TYR A 66 -19.74 -16.20 -5.87
CA TYR A 66 -19.49 -17.26 -6.84
C TYR A 66 -19.88 -18.63 -6.27
N ASN A 67 -19.51 -18.94 -5.03
CA ASN A 67 -19.91 -20.20 -4.38
C ASN A 67 -21.45 -20.35 -4.30
N MET A 68 -22.18 -19.28 -3.97
CA MET A 68 -23.65 -19.26 -3.99
C MET A 68 -24.22 -19.43 -5.39
N PHE A 69 -23.61 -18.83 -6.41
CA PHE A 69 -24.01 -18.99 -7.80
C PHE A 69 -23.79 -20.43 -8.31
N PHE A 70 -22.64 -21.02 -7.98
CA PHE A 70 -22.29 -22.39 -8.37
C PHE A 70 -23.13 -23.44 -7.62
N SER A 71 -23.51 -23.18 -6.36
CA SER A 71 -24.47 -24.03 -5.65
C SER A 71 -25.89 -23.92 -6.21
N GLY A 72 -26.19 -22.83 -6.91
CA GLY A 72 -27.50 -22.52 -7.47
C GLY A 72 -28.42 -21.78 -6.49
N ALA A 73 -27.89 -21.32 -5.35
CA ALA A 73 -28.61 -20.41 -4.47
C ALA A 73 -28.80 -19.03 -5.14
N GLU A 74 -27.81 -18.58 -5.91
CA GLU A 74 -27.88 -17.36 -6.70
C GLU A 74 -28.05 -17.65 -8.20
N LYS A 75 -28.87 -16.84 -8.88
CA LYS A 75 -29.19 -17.06 -10.30
C LYS A 75 -28.12 -16.50 -11.22
N LEU A 76 -27.56 -15.35 -10.87
CA LEU A 76 -26.64 -14.58 -11.71
C LEU A 76 -25.21 -14.53 -11.13
N PRO A 77 -24.16 -14.52 -11.97
CA PRO A 77 -22.80 -14.36 -11.48
C PRO A 77 -22.56 -12.93 -10.94
N PRO A 78 -21.63 -12.72 -9.99
CA PRO A 78 -21.35 -11.42 -9.38
C PRO A 78 -20.49 -10.49 -10.26
N THR A 79 -20.90 -10.28 -11.52
CA THR A 79 -20.13 -9.56 -12.55
C THR A 79 -19.84 -8.11 -12.17
N GLU A 80 -20.81 -7.38 -11.62
CA GLU A 80 -20.62 -5.98 -11.24
C GLU A 80 -19.55 -5.82 -10.15
N LYS A 81 -19.64 -6.64 -9.09
CA LYS A 81 -18.63 -6.63 -8.01
C LYS A 81 -17.27 -7.06 -8.52
N ARG A 82 -17.21 -8.02 -9.44
CA ARG A 82 -15.96 -8.42 -10.08
C ARG A 82 -15.32 -7.28 -10.89
N ASN A 83 -16.11 -6.53 -11.67
CA ASN A 83 -15.62 -5.38 -12.42
C ASN A 83 -15.11 -4.27 -11.48
N LEU A 84 -15.80 -4.05 -10.36
CA LEU A 84 -15.35 -3.11 -9.32
C LEU A 84 -14.00 -3.53 -8.72
N LEU A 85 -13.85 -4.81 -8.36
CA LEU A 85 -12.58 -5.36 -7.88
C LEU A 85 -11.46 -5.20 -8.91
N GLU A 86 -11.73 -5.49 -10.18
CA GLU A 86 -10.76 -5.32 -11.26
C GLU A 86 -10.31 -3.85 -11.41
N SER A 87 -11.24 -2.90 -11.28
CA SER A 87 -10.91 -1.47 -11.25
C SER A 87 -9.95 -1.12 -10.11
N TYR A 88 -10.20 -1.61 -8.90
CA TYR A 88 -9.30 -1.36 -7.76
C TYR A 88 -7.92 -2.00 -7.93
N VAL A 89 -7.86 -3.23 -8.44
CA VAL A 89 -6.57 -3.90 -8.72
C VAL A 89 -5.80 -3.16 -9.80
N ASN A 90 -6.48 -2.70 -10.86
CA ASN A 90 -5.84 -1.90 -11.91
C ASN A 90 -5.34 -0.55 -11.38
N GLN A 91 -6.11 0.10 -10.50
CA GLN A 91 -5.64 1.31 -9.81
C GLN A 91 -4.38 1.03 -8.98
N LEU A 92 -4.37 -0.05 -8.19
CA LEU A 92 -3.21 -0.46 -7.39
C LEU A 92 -1.96 -0.73 -8.26
N ARG A 93 -2.14 -1.34 -9.44
CA ARG A 93 -1.06 -1.57 -10.42
C ARG A 93 -0.45 -0.27 -10.94
N LEU A 94 -1.26 0.75 -11.19
CA LEU A 94 -0.82 2.04 -11.72
C LEU A 94 -0.17 2.94 -10.65
N MET A 95 -0.49 2.76 -9.37
CA MET A 95 0.07 3.57 -8.29
C MET A 95 1.57 3.33 -8.08
N SER A 96 2.28 4.39 -7.67
CA SER A 96 3.69 4.30 -7.28
C SER A 96 3.85 3.58 -5.93
N LYS A 97 4.85 2.71 -5.84
CA LYS A 97 5.18 1.95 -4.62
C LYS A 97 6.47 2.51 -4.04
N PRO A 98 6.39 3.41 -3.05
CA PRO A 98 7.57 4.16 -2.60
C PRO A 98 8.53 3.33 -1.74
N THR A 99 8.07 2.20 -1.20
CA THR A 99 8.90 1.31 -0.37
C THR A 99 8.78 -0.14 -0.82
N SER A 100 9.85 -0.91 -0.62
CA SER A 100 9.87 -2.34 -0.93
C SER A 100 8.81 -3.13 -0.13
N ALA A 101 8.50 -2.69 1.10
CA ALA A 101 7.45 -3.30 1.92
C ALA A 101 6.06 -3.14 1.29
N ILE A 102 5.74 -1.95 0.78
CA ILE A 102 4.47 -1.70 0.06
C ILE A 102 4.43 -2.50 -1.23
N GLN A 103 5.53 -2.51 -1.98
CA GLN A 103 5.64 -3.30 -3.21
C GLN A 103 5.39 -4.79 -2.95
N PHE A 104 6.01 -5.36 -1.90
CA PHE A 104 5.77 -6.74 -1.50
C PHE A 104 4.30 -7.01 -1.22
N ARG A 105 3.65 -6.17 -0.39
CA ARG A 105 2.22 -6.31 -0.08
C ARG A 105 1.33 -6.23 -1.33
N CYS A 106 1.62 -5.29 -2.23
CA CYS A 106 0.90 -5.19 -3.51
C CYS A 106 1.04 -6.46 -4.34
N ASN A 107 2.26 -6.99 -4.47
CA ASN A 107 2.53 -8.21 -5.24
C ASN A 107 1.85 -9.43 -4.63
N THR A 108 1.86 -9.57 -3.30
CA THR A 108 1.14 -10.64 -2.60
C THR A 108 -0.35 -10.58 -2.87
N LEU A 109 -0.95 -9.39 -2.75
CA LEU A 109 -2.36 -9.18 -3.00
C LEU A 109 -2.74 -9.43 -4.47
N GLU A 110 -1.88 -9.04 -5.40
CA GLU A 110 -2.06 -9.30 -6.82
C GLU A 110 -2.05 -10.81 -7.13
N ALA A 111 -1.08 -11.56 -6.59
CA ALA A 111 -1.04 -13.02 -6.72
C ALA A 111 -2.30 -13.68 -6.12
N TYR A 112 -2.76 -13.17 -4.98
CA TYR A 112 -3.99 -13.63 -4.33
C TYR A 112 -5.23 -13.42 -5.21
N TYR A 113 -5.36 -12.24 -5.79
CA TYR A 113 -6.40 -11.90 -6.77
C TYR A 113 -6.34 -12.79 -8.01
N LEU A 114 -5.17 -12.96 -8.62
CA LEU A 114 -5.01 -13.75 -9.84
C LEU A 114 -5.44 -15.21 -9.63
N THR A 115 -5.07 -15.79 -8.49
CA THR A 115 -5.47 -17.15 -8.11
C THR A 115 -7.00 -17.30 -8.07
N HIS A 116 -7.69 -16.33 -7.46
CA HIS A 116 -9.15 -16.34 -7.37
C HIS A 116 -9.82 -16.10 -8.72
N ARG A 117 -9.32 -15.13 -9.49
CA ARG A 117 -9.82 -14.81 -10.83
C ARG A 117 -9.75 -16.04 -11.74
N ASP A 118 -8.60 -16.69 -11.80
CA ASP A 118 -8.38 -17.85 -12.67
C ASP A 118 -9.28 -19.03 -12.25
N ARG A 119 -9.50 -19.21 -10.94
CA ARG A 119 -10.47 -20.18 -10.41
C ARG A 119 -11.89 -19.85 -10.87
N TRP A 120 -12.34 -18.61 -10.73
CA TRP A 120 -13.70 -18.21 -11.14
C TRP A 120 -13.89 -18.39 -12.65
N ASP A 121 -12.90 -18.00 -13.45
CA ASP A 121 -12.94 -18.17 -14.91
C ASP A 121 -12.99 -19.63 -15.33
N LYS A 122 -12.21 -20.49 -14.67
CA LYS A 122 -12.28 -21.94 -14.90
C LYS A 122 -13.67 -22.49 -14.57
N LEU A 123 -14.23 -22.13 -13.42
CA LEU A 123 -15.55 -22.61 -13.00
C LEU A 123 -16.67 -22.12 -13.93
N MET A 124 -16.60 -20.88 -14.40
CA MET A 124 -17.53 -20.34 -15.40
C MET A 124 -17.44 -21.13 -16.72
N ARG A 125 -16.23 -21.35 -17.23
CA ARG A 125 -16.01 -22.13 -18.46
C ARG A 125 -16.50 -23.58 -18.33
N ASP A 126 -16.23 -24.23 -17.20
CA ASP A 126 -16.68 -25.60 -16.95
C ASP A 126 -18.20 -25.68 -16.80
N MET A 127 -18.86 -24.63 -16.30
CA MET A 127 -20.33 -24.52 -16.29
C MET A 127 -20.90 -24.34 -17.70
N GLU A 128 -20.32 -23.45 -18.51
CA GLU A 128 -20.73 -23.22 -19.90
C GLU A 128 -20.56 -24.48 -20.77
N ALA A 129 -19.48 -25.24 -20.54
CA ALA A 129 -19.24 -26.54 -21.18
C ALA A 129 -20.15 -27.67 -20.65
N GLY A 130 -21.00 -27.41 -19.65
CA GLY A 130 -21.90 -28.39 -19.05
C GLY A 130 -21.23 -29.43 -18.15
N LYS A 131 -19.94 -29.27 -17.81
CA LYS A 131 -19.20 -30.17 -16.91
C LYS A 131 -19.62 -29.98 -15.46
N ILE A 132 -19.99 -28.75 -15.08
CA ILE A 132 -20.50 -28.41 -13.76
C ILE A 132 -21.99 -28.08 -13.89
N ARG A 133 -22.84 -28.83 -13.19
CA ARG A 133 -24.26 -28.50 -13.02
C ARG A 133 -24.45 -27.83 -11.66
N LYS A 134 -25.24 -26.75 -11.62
CA LYS A 134 -25.65 -26.12 -10.36
C LYS A 134 -26.28 -27.19 -9.46
N LEU A 135 -25.84 -27.31 -8.21
CA LEU A 135 -26.30 -28.35 -7.29
C LEU A 135 -27.83 -28.33 -7.09
N ALA A 136 -28.43 -27.14 -7.10
CA ALA A 136 -29.90 -26.96 -7.07
C ALA A 136 -30.64 -27.68 -8.22
N ASN A 137 -29.96 -27.92 -9.35
CA ASN A 137 -30.52 -28.63 -10.52
C ASN A 137 -30.26 -30.14 -10.50
N ILE A 138 -29.65 -30.68 -9.44
CA ILE A 138 -29.33 -32.12 -9.29
C ILE A 138 -30.43 -32.86 -8.49
N LYS A 139 -31.62 -32.27 -8.34
CA LYS A 139 -32.77 -33.03 -7.83
C LYS A 139 -33.32 -33.92 -8.95
N LYS A 140 -33.03 -35.22 -8.85
CA LYS A 140 -33.69 -36.29 -9.59
C LYS A 140 -34.31 -37.25 -8.58
#